data_AF-A0A7X9B2J4-F1
#
_entry.id   AF-A0A7X9B2J4-F1
#
_cell.length_a   1.000
_cell.length_b   1.000
_cell.length_c   1.000
_cell.angle_alpha   90.00
_cell.angle_beta   90.00
_cell.angle_gamma   90.00
#
_symmetry.space_group_name_H-M   'P 1'
#
loop_
_entity.id
_entity.type
_entity.pdbx_description
1 polymer ?
#
loop_
_entity_poly.entity_id
_entity_poly.type
_entity_poly.pdbx_seq_one_letter_code
_entity_poly.pdbx_strand_id
1 'polypeptide(L)'
;MFKFGFAKEDITPSYGIPLCGYFNPRPNRGALDPLTIKAAVFQSGKTTMAIVSFDLCLLPGEFVQQLIDALKKAGVDFAENILFSATHTHTGPYTSGLFDGYADPGYMDMLEAKTVSAVQ
;
A
#
# COMPACT_ATOMS: atom_id res chain seq x y z
N MET A 1 -16.72 11.54 21.87
CA MET A 1 -17.13 10.27 21.24
C MET A 1 -16.04 9.88 20.25
N PHE A 2 -15.59 8.64 20.28
CA PHE A 2 -14.57 8.12 19.39
C PHE A 2 -15.26 7.39 18.23
N LYS A 3 -14.86 7.68 16.99
CA LYS A 3 -15.38 6.98 15.79
C LYS A 3 -14.23 6.24 15.12
N PHE A 4 -14.57 5.15 14.45
CA PHE A 4 -13.62 4.34 13.70
C PHE A 4 -14.24 3.81 12.41
N GLY A 5 -13.40 3.59 11.41
CA GLY A 5 -13.75 2.96 10.15
C GLY A 5 -12.64 1.99 9.71
N PHE A 6 -13.03 0.92 9.03
CA PHE A 6 -12.09 -0.09 8.54
C PHE A 6 -12.42 -0.40 7.08
N ALA A 7 -11.38 -0.54 6.26
CA ALA A 7 -11.51 -0.96 4.88
C ALA A 7 -10.38 -1.93 4.52
N LYS A 8 -10.63 -2.73 3.48
CA LYS A 8 -9.68 -3.68 2.93
C LYS A 8 -9.78 -3.69 1.41
N GLU A 9 -8.66 -3.52 0.73
CA GLU A 9 -8.56 -3.60 -0.72
C GLU A 9 -7.60 -4.71 -1.14
N ASP A 10 -7.94 -5.39 -2.24
CA ASP A 10 -7.08 -6.40 -2.87
C ASP A 10 -6.03 -5.72 -3.75
N ILE A 11 -4.77 -6.10 -3.54
CA ILE A 11 -3.59 -5.64 -4.28
C ILE A 11 -2.78 -6.81 -4.81
N THR A 12 -3.41 -7.96 -5.06
CA THR A 12 -2.72 -9.13 -5.61
C THR A 12 -2.18 -8.82 -7.00
N PRO A 13 -0.86 -8.97 -7.25
CA PRO A 13 -0.28 -8.66 -8.56
C PRO A 13 -0.73 -9.64 -9.63
N SER A 14 -0.71 -9.19 -10.89
CA SER A 14 -0.90 -10.08 -12.04
C SER A 14 0.23 -11.11 -12.15
N TYR A 15 -0.05 -12.23 -12.82
CA TYR A 15 0.92 -13.31 -13.03
C TYR A 15 2.23 -12.78 -13.65
N GLY A 16 3.37 -13.27 -13.16
CA GLY A 16 4.69 -12.96 -13.72
C GLY A 16 5.39 -11.74 -13.13
N ILE A 17 4.68 -10.81 -12.47
CA ILE A 17 5.30 -9.68 -11.76
C ILE A 17 6.31 -10.21 -10.70
N PRO A 18 7.54 -9.68 -10.66
CA PRO A 18 8.60 -10.21 -9.78
C PRO A 18 8.33 -9.94 -8.30
N LEU A 19 8.66 -10.92 -7.46
CA LEU A 19 8.52 -10.89 -6.00
C LEU A 19 9.77 -10.31 -5.31
N CYS A 20 9.55 -9.45 -4.32
CA CYS A 20 10.60 -8.76 -3.56
C CYS A 20 11.04 -9.54 -2.32
N GLY A 21 12.29 -9.32 -1.87
CA GLY A 21 12.80 -9.78 -0.56
C GLY A 21 13.86 -10.87 -0.61
N TYR A 22 14.15 -11.45 -1.77
CA TYR A 22 15.24 -12.42 -1.95
C TYR A 22 16.22 -11.97 -3.04
N PHE A 23 17.41 -12.56 -3.06
CA PHE A 23 18.53 -12.18 -3.94
C PHE A 23 18.53 -12.89 -5.30
N ASN A 24 17.38 -13.42 -5.73
CA ASN A 24 17.25 -14.12 -7.00
C ASN A 24 15.97 -13.69 -7.72
N PRO A 25 15.97 -13.60 -9.07
CA PRO A 25 14.76 -13.29 -9.83
C PRO A 25 13.66 -14.31 -9.54
N ARG A 26 12.47 -13.79 -9.21
CA ARG A 26 11.31 -14.60 -8.81
C ARG A 26 10.02 -14.03 -9.41
N PRO A 27 9.70 -14.31 -10.68
CA PRO A 27 8.37 -14.00 -11.19
C PRO A 27 7.32 -14.77 -10.37
N ASN A 28 6.25 -14.09 -9.95
CA ASN A 28 5.17 -14.80 -9.27
C ASN A 28 4.50 -15.80 -10.24
N ARG A 29 4.02 -16.92 -9.69
CA ARG A 29 3.35 -17.99 -10.45
C ARG A 29 1.87 -18.10 -10.10
N GLY A 30 1.27 -16.98 -9.71
CA GLY A 30 -0.03 -16.92 -9.06
C GLY A 30 0.07 -16.65 -7.56
N ALA A 31 -1.09 -16.51 -6.93
CA ALA A 31 -1.23 -16.20 -5.52
C ALA A 31 -1.81 -17.40 -4.75
N LEU A 32 -1.22 -17.71 -3.59
CA LEU A 32 -1.79 -18.67 -2.63
C LEU A 32 -2.89 -18.00 -1.81
N ASP A 33 -2.64 -16.76 -1.38
CA ASP A 33 -3.55 -15.91 -0.63
C ASP A 33 -3.53 -14.50 -1.24
N PRO A 34 -4.65 -13.74 -1.16
CA PRO A 34 -4.66 -12.36 -1.60
C PRO A 34 -3.71 -11.47 -0.80
N LEU A 35 -3.06 -10.53 -1.46
CA LEU A 35 -2.34 -9.43 -0.81
C LEU A 35 -3.30 -8.27 -0.61
N THR A 36 -3.24 -7.60 0.54
CA THR A 36 -4.21 -6.57 0.89
C THR A 36 -3.59 -5.26 1.37
N ILE A 37 -4.33 -4.17 1.12
CA ILE A 37 -4.24 -2.93 1.89
C ILE A 37 -5.32 -3.00 2.97
N LYS A 38 -4.95 -2.70 4.20
CA LYS A 38 -5.86 -2.63 5.36
C LYS A 38 -5.76 -1.23 5.95
N ALA A 39 -6.85 -0.48 5.91
CA ALA A 39 -6.93 0.85 6.49
C ALA A 39 -7.79 0.82 7.76
N ALA A 40 -7.30 1.46 8.81
CA ALA A 40 -8.04 1.73 10.04
C ALA A 40 -7.99 3.24 10.31
N VAL A 41 -9.13 3.91 10.21
CA VAL A 41 -9.28 5.36 10.42
C VAL A 41 -9.94 5.60 11.77
N PHE A 42 -9.43 6.57 12.51
CA PHE A 42 -9.89 6.92 13.85
C PHE A 42 -10.17 8.42 13.92
N GLN A 43 -11.30 8.80 14.50
CA GLN A 43 -11.65 10.20 14.75
C GLN A 43 -11.95 10.43 16.23
N SER A 44 -11.28 11.42 16.82
CA SER A 44 -11.53 11.92 18.16
C SER A 44 -11.61 13.44 18.16
N GLY A 45 -12.80 13.98 18.43
CA GLY A 45 -13.06 15.41 18.33
C GLY A 45 -12.85 15.91 16.89
N LYS A 46 -11.87 16.81 16.70
CA LYS A 46 -11.48 17.37 15.39
C LYS A 46 -10.31 16.64 14.73
N THR A 47 -9.69 15.70 15.42
CA THR A 47 -8.51 14.99 14.92
C THR A 47 -8.93 13.68 14.28
N THR A 48 -8.48 13.47 13.04
CA THR A 48 -8.58 12.20 12.33
C THR A 48 -7.16 11.69 12.05
N MET A 49 -6.93 10.39 12.25
CA MET A 49 -5.68 9.70 11.95
C MET A 49 -5.98 8.34 11.33
N ALA A 50 -5.03 7.77 10.61
CA ALA A 50 -5.18 6.40 10.11
C ALA A 50 -3.90 5.57 10.22
N ILE A 51 -4.07 4.26 10.24
CA ILE A 51 -3.01 3.29 10.01
C ILE A 51 -3.37 2.54 8.73
N VAL A 52 -2.46 2.52 7.77
CA VAL A 52 -2.63 1.80 6.50
C VAL A 52 -1.51 0.79 6.37
N SER A 53 -1.88 -0.49 6.46
CA SER A 53 -0.95 -1.63 6.38
C SER A 53 -1.05 -2.31 5.02
N PHE A 54 0.09 -2.59 4.41
CA PHE A 54 0.22 -3.22 3.10
C PHE A 54 0.89 -4.58 3.25
N ASP A 55 0.32 -5.60 2.61
CA ASP A 55 0.98 -6.90 2.47
C ASP A 55 2.07 -6.84 1.39
N LEU A 56 3.14 -6.08 1.68
CA LEU A 56 4.30 -5.84 0.81
C LEU A 56 5.61 -5.99 1.59
N CYS A 57 6.74 -6.05 0.87
CA CYS A 57 8.07 -6.09 1.48
C CYS A 57 8.45 -4.72 2.06
N LEU A 58 8.27 -3.65 1.29
CA LEU A 58 8.66 -2.31 1.69
C LEU A 58 7.77 -1.25 1.01
N LEU A 59 7.81 -0.04 1.55
CA LEU A 59 7.21 1.15 0.96
C LEU A 59 8.32 2.20 0.77
N PRO A 60 8.63 2.60 -0.47
CA PRO A 60 9.61 3.66 -0.72
C PRO A 60 9.10 5.00 -0.21
N GLY A 61 10.00 5.84 0.31
CA GLY A 61 9.61 7.16 0.81
C GLY A 61 8.96 8.05 -0.26
N GLU A 62 9.44 7.98 -1.50
CA GLU A 62 8.85 8.69 -2.64
C GLU A 62 7.42 8.22 -2.93
N PHE A 63 7.15 6.92 -2.82
CA PHE A 63 5.82 6.37 -3.02
C PHE A 63 4.89 6.79 -1.87
N VAL A 64 5.37 6.80 -0.62
CA VAL A 64 4.59 7.33 0.51
C VAL A 64 4.20 8.80 0.28
N GLN A 65 5.12 9.63 -0.23
CA GLN A 65 4.80 11.02 -0.56
C GLN A 65 3.75 11.11 -1.68
N GLN A 66 3.85 10.28 -2.72
CA GLN A 66 2.85 10.18 -3.79
C GLN A 66 1.47 9.82 -3.23
N LEU A 67 1.39 8.83 -2.32
CA LEU A 67 0.13 8.45 -1.66
C LEU A 67 -0.49 9.61 -0.87
N ILE A 68 0.32 10.36 -0.12
CA ILE A 68 -0.14 11.54 0.62
C ILE A 68 -0.74 12.58 -0.33
N ASP A 69 -0.06 12.86 -1.45
CA ASP A 69 -0.52 13.85 -2.43
C ASP A 69 -1.80 13.39 -3.15
N ALA A 70 -1.89 12.11 -3.51
CA ALA A 70 -3.09 11.51 -4.09
C ALA A 70 -4.30 11.59 -3.15
N LEU A 71 -4.09 11.29 -1.86
CA LEU A 71 -5.13 11.39 -0.82
C LEU A 71 -5.61 12.82 -0.61
N LYS A 72 -4.70 13.80 -0.56
CA LYS A 72 -5.07 15.23 -0.48
C LYS A 72 -5.89 15.65 -1.69
N LYS A 73 -5.49 15.23 -2.90
CA LYS A 73 -6.23 15.52 -4.14
C LYS A 73 -7.63 14.90 -4.12
N ALA A 74 -7.78 13.76 -3.45
CA ALA A 74 -9.05 13.08 -3.25
C ALA A 74 -9.90 13.67 -2.10
N GLY A 75 -9.42 14.73 -1.43
CA GLY A 75 -10.16 15.41 -0.36
C GLY A 75 -9.99 14.82 1.04
N VAL A 76 -8.99 13.95 1.25
CA VAL A 76 -8.64 13.42 2.57
C VAL A 76 -7.78 14.45 3.31
N ASP A 77 -8.41 15.26 4.14
CA ASP A 77 -7.78 16.36 4.89
C ASP A 77 -6.76 15.92 5.95
N PHE A 78 -6.84 14.66 6.39
CA PHE A 78 -5.94 14.05 7.36
C PHE A 78 -4.80 13.22 6.74
N ALA A 79 -4.51 13.35 5.44
CA ALA A 79 -3.49 12.55 4.74
C ALA A 79 -2.11 12.55 5.43
N GLU A 80 -1.71 13.67 6.03
CA GLU A 80 -0.45 13.81 6.79
C GLU A 80 -0.46 13.08 8.15
N ASN A 81 -1.64 12.70 8.64
CA ASN A 81 -1.82 11.99 9.92
C ASN A 81 -1.95 10.48 9.71
N ILE A 82 -1.46 9.96 8.59
CA ILE A 82 -1.54 8.53 8.24
C ILE A 82 -0.18 7.87 8.46
N LEU A 83 -0.18 6.80 9.24
CA LEU A 83 0.95 5.88 9.34
C LEU A 83 0.84 4.80 8.25
N PHE A 84 1.72 4.85 7.26
CA PHE A 84 1.85 3.81 6.24
C PHE A 84 2.86 2.75 6.69
N SER A 85 2.52 1.47 6.56
CA SER A 85 3.35 0.36 7.02
C SER A 85 3.28 -0.83 6.06
N ALA A 86 4.42 -1.45 5.75
CA ALA A 86 4.47 -2.75 5.11
C ALA A 86 4.61 -3.87 6.16
N THR A 87 3.98 -5.03 5.91
CA THR A 87 4.15 -6.22 6.76
C THR A 87 5.53 -6.88 6.62
N HIS A 88 6.31 -6.45 5.64
CA HIS A 88 7.59 -7.03 5.27
C HIS A 88 7.47 -8.47 4.74
N THR A 89 6.42 -8.77 3.97
CA THR A 89 6.29 -10.07 3.29
C THR A 89 7.23 -10.16 2.08
N HIS A 90 7.99 -11.25 1.99
CA HIS A 90 8.89 -11.55 0.86
C HIS A 90 8.18 -12.32 -0.28
N THR A 91 6.84 -12.39 -0.23
CA THR A 91 6.01 -13.00 -1.27
C THR A 91 5.09 -12.00 -1.95
N GLY A 92 5.31 -10.70 -1.72
CA GLY A 92 4.71 -9.60 -2.48
C GLY A 92 5.62 -9.08 -3.61
N PRO A 93 5.09 -8.28 -4.55
CA PRO A 93 5.84 -7.73 -5.66
C PRO A 93 6.82 -6.63 -5.22
N TYR A 94 7.76 -6.29 -6.10
CA TYR A 94 8.60 -5.09 -5.93
C TYR A 94 7.78 -3.81 -6.03
N THR A 95 8.10 -2.86 -5.15
CA THR A 95 7.56 -1.48 -5.16
C THR A 95 8.65 -0.43 -5.38
N SER A 96 9.90 -0.85 -5.57
CA SER A 96 11.02 0.02 -5.93
C SER A 96 12.04 -0.68 -6.82
N GLY A 97 12.95 0.13 -7.36
CA GLY A 97 14.17 -0.35 -8.03
C GLY A 97 15.28 -0.83 -7.10
N LEU A 98 15.01 -1.04 -5.81
CA LEU A 98 16.03 -1.55 -4.87
C LEU A 98 16.41 -2.99 -5.23
N PHE A 99 17.71 -3.32 -5.12
CA PHE A 99 18.26 -4.65 -5.41
C PHE A 99 17.96 -5.15 -6.84
N ASP A 100 18.12 -4.28 -7.84
CA ASP A 100 17.79 -4.55 -9.24
C ASP A 100 16.33 -4.98 -9.44
N GLY A 101 15.46 -4.56 -8.52
CA GLY A 101 14.03 -4.79 -8.57
C GLY A 101 13.35 -4.03 -9.71
N TYR A 102 12.20 -4.54 -10.15
CA TYR A 102 11.34 -3.85 -11.11
C TYR A 102 9.99 -3.59 -10.46
N ALA A 103 9.73 -2.33 -10.13
CA ALA A 103 8.40 -1.86 -9.74
C ALA A 103 7.55 -1.70 -11.01
N ASP A 104 6.63 -2.63 -11.24
CA ASP A 104 5.74 -2.59 -12.39
C ASP A 104 4.86 -1.33 -12.33
N PRO A 105 4.92 -0.42 -13.32
CA PRO A 105 4.19 0.85 -13.26
C PRO A 105 2.68 0.68 -13.13
N GLY A 106 2.09 -0.29 -13.84
CA GLY A 106 0.65 -0.54 -13.76
C GLY A 106 0.23 -1.06 -12.39
N TYR A 107 1.10 -1.85 -11.74
CA TYR A 107 0.90 -2.27 -10.36
C TYR A 107 1.03 -1.10 -9.37
N MET A 108 1.99 -0.20 -9.57
CA MET A 108 2.15 1.00 -8.72
C MET A 108 0.97 1.97 -8.85
N ASP A 109 0.45 2.18 -10.06
CA ASP A 109 -0.76 2.99 -10.30
C ASP A 109 -1.98 2.35 -9.61
N MET A 110 -2.12 1.03 -9.69
CA MET A 110 -3.17 0.29 -9.00
C MET A 110 -3.03 0.41 -7.48
N LEU A 111 -1.82 0.27 -6.93
CA LEU A 111 -1.57 0.45 -5.50
C LEU A 111 -1.98 1.84 -5.01
N GLU A 112 -1.65 2.90 -5.75
CA GLU A 112 -2.07 4.27 -5.41
C GLU A 112 -3.60 4.37 -5.37
N ALA A 113 -4.27 3.97 -6.44
CA ALA A 113 -5.72 4.03 -6.55
C ALA A 113 -6.44 3.23 -5.45
N LYS A 114 -5.94 2.01 -5.15
CA LYS A 114 -6.46 1.17 -4.08
C LYS A 114 -6.20 1.75 -2.70
N THR A 115 -5.08 2.44 -2.49
CA THR A 115 -4.82 3.13 -1.22
C THR A 115 -5.82 4.26 -1.00
N VAL A 116 -6.10 5.08 -2.03
CA VAL A 116 -7.10 6.14 -1.96
C VAL A 116 -8.48 5.55 -1.66
N SER A 117 -8.89 4.49 -2.37
CA SER A 117 -10.15 3.77 -2.15
C SER A 117 -10.28 3.20 -0.73
N ALA A 118 -9.19 2.71 -0.13
CA ALA A 118 -9.22 2.16 1.22
C ALA A 118 -9.32 3.23 2.32
N VAL A 119 -8.89 4.46 2.06
CA VAL A 119 -8.85 5.53 3.08
C VAL A 119 -10.08 6.44 3.04
N GLN A 120 -10.67 6.66 1.87
CA GLN A 120 -11.91 7.45 1.69
C GLN A 120 -13.14 6.75 2.26
#